data_AF-A0AAP0AWQ4-F1
#
_entry.id   AF-A0AAP0AWQ4-F1
#
_cell.length_a   1.000
_cell.length_b   1.000
_cell.length_c   1.000
_cell.angle_alpha   90.00
_cell.angle_beta   90.00
_cell.angle_gamma   90.00
#
_symmetry.space_group_name_H-M   'P 1'
#
loop_
_entity.id
_entity.type
_entity.pdbx_description
1 polymer ?
#
loop_
_entity_poly.entity_id
_entity_poly.type
_entity_poly.pdbx_seq_one_letter_code
_entity_poly.pdbx_strand_id
1 'polypeptide(L)'
;MPQIQYLGHLISHQGVATDPGKIQVMLNWPSPSNLKKLRGFLGLTGYYRRFIKGYDILSKPLTSLLQQRTFTWGEEAFQNLKKAVLQPLVLKLSDFRKAFVVETDAADTGVGAVLLQDEHPVAYFSKALGP
;
A
#
# COMPACT_ATOMS: atom_id res chain seq x y z
N MET A 1 -25.63 3.12 7.98
CA MET A 1 -24.90 2.00 8.65
C MET A 1 -23.85 2.60 9.56
N PRO A 2 -23.61 2.04 10.75
CA PRO A 2 -22.59 2.56 11.66
C PRO A 2 -21.19 2.37 11.06
N GLN A 3 -20.39 3.42 11.14
CA GLN A 3 -18.98 3.42 10.76
C GLN A 3 -18.21 4.29 11.76
N ILE A 4 -16.96 3.94 12.02
CA ILE A 4 -16.10 4.68 12.96
C ILE A 4 -14.73 4.92 12.34
N GLN A 5 -14.19 6.13 12.56
CA GLN A 5 -12.80 6.44 12.27
C GLN A 5 -11.95 6.09 13.48
N TYR A 6 -10.95 5.23 13.27
CA TYR A 6 -10.05 4.81 14.33
C TYR A 6 -8.64 4.58 13.78
N LEU A 7 -7.65 5.24 14.39
CA LEU A 7 -6.23 5.14 14.02
C LEU A 7 -5.94 5.35 12.52
N GLY A 8 -6.68 6.22 11.83
CA GLY A 8 -6.50 6.47 10.39
C GLY A 8 -7.15 5.43 9.47
N HIS A 9 -8.02 4.59 10.01
CA HIS A 9 -8.85 3.65 9.27
C HIS A 9 -10.34 3.96 9.45
N LEU A 10 -11.12 3.63 8.42
CA LEU A 10 -12.58 3.61 8.48
C LEU A 10 -13.02 2.16 8.72
N ILE A 11 -13.67 1.90 9.86
CA ILE A 11 -14.13 0.56 10.25
C ILE A 11 -15.65 0.51 10.12
N SER A 12 -16.14 -0.51 9.44
CA SER A 12 -17.57 -0.77 9.23
C SER A 12 -17.86 -2.27 9.19
N HIS A 13 -19.14 -2.65 9.03
CA HIS A 13 -19.52 -4.04 8.81
C HIS A 13 -18.93 -4.66 7.53
N GLN A 14 -18.57 -3.84 6.55
CA GLN A 14 -17.92 -4.32 5.31
C GLN A 14 -16.45 -4.66 5.53
N GLY A 15 -15.84 -4.16 6.60
CA GLY A 15 -14.43 -4.36 6.91
C GLY A 15 -13.72 -3.07 7.29
N VAL A 16 -12.42 -3.03 7.02
CA VAL A 16 -11.50 -1.94 7.29
C VAL A 16 -11.09 -1.31 5.97
N ALA A 17 -11.24 -0.01 5.85
CA ALA A 17 -10.77 0.77 4.70
C ALA A 17 -9.77 1.84 5.15
N THR A 18 -8.98 2.34 4.20
CA THR A 18 -8.16 3.55 4.40
C THR A 18 -9.08 4.75 4.58
N ASP A 19 -8.77 5.61 5.55
CA ASP A 19 -9.49 6.86 5.75
C ASP A 19 -9.49 7.73 4.45
N PRO A 20 -10.66 8.19 3.95
CA PRO A 20 -10.76 8.99 2.73
C PRO A 20 -9.93 10.28 2.74
N GLY A 21 -9.81 10.93 3.90
CA GLY A 21 -8.94 12.09 4.07
C GLY A 21 -7.46 11.73 3.91
N LYS A 22 -7.04 10.55 4.38
CA LYS A 22 -5.67 10.05 4.19
C LYS A 22 -5.40 9.66 2.74
N ILE A 23 -6.38 9.08 2.04
CA ILE A 23 -6.33 8.88 0.59
C ILE A 23 -6.08 10.23 -0.08
N GLN A 24 -6.92 11.23 0.19
CA GLN A 24 -6.81 12.55 -0.43
C GLN A 24 -5.44 13.23 -0.18
N VAL A 25 -4.87 13.07 1.02
CA VAL A 25 -3.53 13.57 1.35
C VAL A 25 -2.46 12.90 0.50
N MET A 26 -2.53 11.57 0.31
CA MET A 26 -1.59 10.85 -0.56
C MET A 26 -1.74 11.24 -2.04
N LEU A 27 -2.97 11.53 -2.50
CA LEU A 27 -3.25 12.00 -3.86
C LEU A 27 -2.77 13.42 -4.12
N ASN A 28 -2.97 14.31 -3.17
CA ASN A 28 -2.57 15.71 -3.31
C ASN A 28 -1.11 15.91 -2.90
N TRP A 29 -0.39 14.84 -2.56
CA TRP A 29 1.01 14.94 -2.18
C TRP A 29 1.81 15.55 -3.34
N PRO A 30 2.52 16.68 -3.12
CA PRO A 30 3.30 17.34 -4.15
C PRO A 30 4.54 16.51 -4.48
N SER A 31 5.01 16.54 -5.73
CA SER A 31 6.22 15.80 -6.14
C SER A 31 7.40 16.12 -5.19
N PRO A 32 7.92 15.12 -4.44
CA PRO A 32 9.05 15.30 -3.55
C PRO A 32 10.25 15.95 -4.21
N SER A 33 10.66 17.12 -3.72
CA SER A 33 11.83 17.84 -4.21
C SER A 33 13.14 17.44 -3.52
N ASN A 34 13.09 16.56 -2.51
CA ASN A 34 14.26 16.08 -1.76
C ASN A 34 13.97 14.75 -1.04
N LEU A 35 15.04 14.11 -0.54
CA LEU A 35 14.98 12.84 0.18
C LEU A 35 14.09 12.88 1.43
N LYS A 36 14.04 13.99 2.16
CA LYS A 36 13.21 14.12 3.37
C LYS A 36 11.72 14.05 3.01
N LYS A 37 11.30 14.78 1.98
CA LYS A 37 9.92 14.76 1.47
C LYS A 37 9.56 13.38 0.92
N LEU A 38 10.49 12.71 0.23
CA LEU A 38 10.28 11.37 -0.29
C LEU A 38 10.10 10.34 0.83
N ARG A 39 10.93 10.40 1.89
CA ARG A 39 10.75 9.55 3.09
C ARG A 39 9.40 9.77 3.76
N GLY A 40 8.93 11.02 3.84
CA GLY A 40 7.60 11.32 4.37
C GLY A 40 6.48 10.66 3.56
N PHE A 41 6.55 10.74 2.22
CA PHE A 41 5.59 10.08 1.34
C PHE A 41 5.61 8.56 1.45
N LEU A 42 6.81 7.96 1.44
CA LEU A 42 6.97 6.51 1.59
C LEU A 42 6.56 6.02 2.98
N GLY A 43 6.76 6.81 4.04
CA GLY A 43 6.28 6.49 5.37
C GLY A 43 4.75 6.44 5.45
N LEU A 44 4.08 7.43 4.85
CA LEU A 44 2.62 7.48 4.83
C LEU A 44 2.02 6.35 3.98
N THR A 45 2.50 6.19 2.75
CA THR A 45 2.00 5.14 1.86
C THR A 45 2.35 3.73 2.37
N GLY A 46 3.51 3.60 3.03
CA GLY A 46 3.97 2.36 3.65
C GLY A 46 3.12 1.93 4.84
N TYR A 47 2.58 2.88 5.62
CA TYR A 47 1.60 2.58 6.66
C TYR A 47 0.35 1.89 6.10
N TYR A 48 -0.06 2.27 4.88
CA TYR A 48 -1.22 1.70 4.18
C TYR A 48 -0.87 0.58 3.20
N ARG A 49 0.37 0.05 3.19
CA ARG A 49 0.83 -0.95 2.21
C ARG A 49 -0.09 -2.17 2.07
N ARG A 50 -0.72 -2.62 3.17
CA ARG A 50 -1.64 -3.78 3.17
C ARG A 50 -2.92 -3.58 2.35
N PHE A 51 -3.27 -2.33 2.04
CA PHE A 51 -4.43 -1.94 1.24
C PHE A 51 -4.07 -1.70 -0.24
N ILE A 52 -2.79 -1.78 -0.59
CA ILE A 52 -2.26 -1.43 -1.91
C ILE A 52 -1.67 -2.69 -2.54
N LYS A 53 -2.31 -3.20 -3.59
CA LYS A 53 -1.82 -4.37 -4.32
C LYS A 53 -0.45 -4.06 -4.95
N GLY A 54 0.55 -4.90 -4.68
CA GLY A 54 1.89 -4.75 -5.27
C GLY A 54 2.71 -3.57 -4.73
N TYR A 55 2.40 -3.07 -3.53
CA TYR A 55 3.05 -1.88 -2.94
C TYR A 55 4.59 -1.92 -3.01
N ASP A 56 5.21 -3.03 -2.61
CA ASP A 56 6.67 -3.15 -2.54
C ASP A 56 7.31 -3.06 -3.93
N ILE A 57 6.64 -3.58 -4.97
CA ILE A 57 7.11 -3.51 -6.35
C ILE A 57 7.00 -2.08 -6.87
N LEU A 58 5.87 -1.41 -6.61
CA LEU A 58 5.61 -0.03 -7.02
C LEU A 58 6.51 0.98 -6.30
N SER A 59 6.79 0.75 -5.01
CA SER A 59 7.62 1.61 -4.19
C SER A 59 9.11 1.35 -4.35
N LYS A 60 9.53 0.18 -4.88
CA LYS A 60 10.94 -0.19 -5.06
C LYS A 60 11.77 0.92 -5.73
N PRO A 61 11.39 1.48 -6.90
CA PRO A 61 12.20 2.51 -7.55
C PRO A 61 12.38 3.74 -6.65
N LEU A 62 11.33 4.14 -5.92
CA LEU A 62 11.37 5.27 -4.99
C LEU A 62 12.23 4.98 -3.75
N THR A 63 12.18 3.75 -3.21
CA THR A 63 13.05 3.36 -2.09
C THR A 63 14.53 3.30 -2.50
N SER A 64 14.83 2.90 -3.73
CA SER A 64 16.19 2.93 -4.29
C SER A 64 16.76 4.34 -4.36
N LEU A 65 15.92 5.36 -4.66
CA LEU A 65 16.35 6.77 -4.63
C LEU A 65 16.83 7.21 -3.25
N LEU A 66 16.35 6.59 -2.16
CA LEU A 66 16.80 6.91 -0.80
C LEU A 66 18.23 6.47 -0.51
N GLN A 67 18.78 5.56 -1.31
CA GLN A 67 20.11 4.99 -1.16
C GLN A 67 21.15 5.66 -2.10
N GLN A 68 20.68 6.44 -3.08
CA GLN A 68 21.56 7.13 -4.03
C GLN A 68 22.16 8.39 -3.41
N ARG A 69 23.42 8.70 -3.80
CA ARG A 69 24.09 9.96 -3.42
C ARG A 69 23.48 11.18 -4.11
N THR A 70 22.97 11.00 -5.33
CA THR A 70 22.33 12.03 -6.13
C THR A 70 20.84 11.71 -6.26
N PHE A 71 19.98 12.67 -5.94
CA PHE A 71 18.54 12.51 -6.09
C PHE A 71 18.14 12.68 -7.55
N THR A 72 17.88 11.56 -8.23
CA THR A 72 17.26 11.55 -9.56
C THR A 72 15.75 11.36 -9.37
N TRP A 73 14.94 12.27 -9.91
CA TRP A 73 13.51 12.25 -9.63
C TRP A 73 12.77 11.19 -10.47
N GLY A 74 12.09 10.26 -9.81
CA GLY A 74 11.31 9.19 -10.45
C GLY A 74 9.83 9.53 -10.57
N GLU A 75 9.48 10.48 -11.45
CA GLU A 75 8.10 10.96 -11.64
C GLU A 75 7.13 9.81 -11.97
N GLU A 76 7.52 8.90 -12.87
CA GLU A 76 6.67 7.77 -13.27
C GLU A 76 6.34 6.83 -12.09
N ALA A 77 7.35 6.43 -11.30
CA ALA A 77 7.16 5.57 -10.14
C ALA A 77 6.29 6.25 -9.07
N PHE A 78 6.46 7.56 -8.88
CA PHE A 78 5.64 8.36 -7.98
C PHE A 78 4.16 8.37 -8.42
N GLN A 79 3.89 8.62 -9.69
CA GLN A 79 2.53 8.63 -10.23
C GLN A 79 1.88 7.24 -10.19
N ASN A 80 2.63 6.19 -10.49
CA ASN A 80 2.13 4.82 -10.41
C ASN A 80 1.74 4.43 -8.97
N LEU A 81 2.55 4.80 -7.97
CA LEU A 81 2.20 4.55 -6.58
C LEU A 81 0.97 5.38 -6.14
N LYS A 82 0.85 6.64 -6.58
CA LYS A 82 -0.34 7.46 -6.32
C LYS A 82 -1.60 6.87 -6.93
N LYS A 83 -1.52 6.35 -8.16
CA LYS A 83 -2.64 5.65 -8.82
C LYS A 83 -3.05 4.39 -8.06
N ALA A 84 -2.10 3.61 -7.54
CA ALA A 84 -2.42 2.43 -6.75
C ALA A 84 -3.14 2.79 -5.43
N VAL A 85 -2.82 3.94 -4.83
CA VAL A 85 -3.52 4.46 -3.65
C VAL A 85 -4.97 4.87 -3.94
N LEU A 86 -5.34 5.15 -5.20
CA LEU A 86 -6.73 5.44 -5.62
C LEU A 86 -7.65 4.24 -5.63
N GLN A 87 -7.08 3.03 -5.59
CA GLN A 87 -7.84 1.78 -5.57
C GLN A 87 -7.70 1.08 -4.20
N PRO A 88 -7.91 1.78 -3.05
CA PRO A 88 -7.79 1.14 -1.76
C PRO A 88 -8.95 0.19 -1.57
N LEU A 89 -8.61 -1.04 -1.23
CA LEU A 89 -9.59 -2.10 -1.05
C LEU A 89 -10.15 -2.04 0.37
N VAL A 90 -11.41 -2.44 0.52
CA VAL A 90 -11.99 -2.74 1.82
C VAL A 90 -11.47 -4.13 2.20
N LEU A 91 -10.75 -4.21 3.32
CA LEU A 91 -10.19 -5.45 3.83
C LEU A 91 -11.12 -6.05 4.88
N LYS A 92 -11.28 -7.37 4.86
CA LYS A 92 -11.98 -8.11 5.90
C LYS A 92 -11.27 -7.99 7.24
N LEU A 93 -12.05 -7.95 8.32
CA LEU A 93 -11.53 -8.23 9.66
C LEU A 93 -11.25 -9.72 9.81
N SER A 94 -10.04 -10.07 10.24
CA SER A 94 -9.65 -11.46 10.45
C SER A 94 -10.56 -12.16 11.46
N ASP A 95 -11.16 -13.28 11.07
CA ASP A 95 -11.84 -14.19 11.99
C ASP A 95 -10.96 -15.42 12.19
N PHE A 96 -10.29 -15.51 13.35
CA PHE A 96 -9.38 -16.61 13.66
C PHE A 96 -10.06 -17.97 13.85
N ARG A 97 -11.40 -18.03 13.81
CA ARG A 97 -12.16 -19.28 13.82
C ARG A 97 -12.39 -19.85 12.42
N LYS A 98 -12.08 -19.08 11.37
CA LYS A 98 -12.22 -19.48 9.98
C LYS A 98 -10.86 -19.79 9.37
N ALA A 99 -10.86 -20.67 8.38
CA ALA A 99 -9.66 -20.95 7.59
C ALA A 99 -9.20 -19.69 6.85
N PHE A 100 -7.88 -19.55 6.74
CA PHE A 100 -7.25 -18.57 5.87
C PHE A 100 -6.83 -19.24 4.57
N VAL A 101 -7.01 -18.54 3.46
CA VAL A 101 -6.48 -18.94 2.15
C VAL A 101 -5.38 -17.96 1.76
N VAL A 102 -4.24 -18.47 1.29
CA VAL A 102 -3.16 -17.65 0.77
C VAL A 102 -3.03 -17.94 -0.72
N GLU A 103 -3.27 -16.92 -1.53
CA GLU A 103 -2.96 -16.98 -2.95
C GLU A 103 -1.67 -16.21 -3.19
N THR A 104 -0.76 -16.81 -3.95
CA THR A 104 0.56 -16.25 -4.22
C THR A 104 0.82 -16.23 -5.71
N ASP A 105 1.51 -15.19 -6.17
CA ASP A 105 2.06 -15.10 -7.52
C ASP A 105 3.49 -14.59 -7.44
N ALA A 106 4.34 -15.03 -8.35
CA ALA A 106 5.75 -14.68 -8.35
C ALA A 106 6.27 -14.47 -9.77
N ALA A 107 7.14 -13.47 -9.91
CA ALA A 107 7.91 -13.20 -11.10
C ALA A 107 9.36 -12.92 -10.71
N ASP A 108 10.25 -12.87 -11.70
CA ASP A 108 11.69 -12.62 -11.49
C ASP A 108 11.97 -11.33 -10.70
N THR A 109 11.05 -10.36 -10.77
CA THR A 109 11.21 -9.04 -10.14
C THR A 109 10.64 -8.96 -8.72
N GLY A 110 9.78 -9.91 -8.31
CA GLY A 110 8.99 -9.77 -7.09
C GLY A 110 8.00 -10.90 -6.84
N VAL A 111 7.58 -11.01 -5.57
CA VAL A 111 6.53 -11.92 -5.13
C VAL A 111 5.34 -11.09 -4.64
N GLY A 112 4.13 -11.53 -4.96
CA GLY A 112 2.87 -11.02 -4.44
C GLY A 112 2.11 -12.11 -3.71
N ALA A 113 1.36 -11.73 -2.69
CA ALA A 113 0.39 -12.62 -2.05
C ALA A 113 -0.85 -11.84 -1.59
N VAL A 114 -1.98 -12.52 -1.54
CA VAL A 114 -3.20 -12.04 -0.88
C VAL A 114 -3.63 -13.07 0.15
N LEU A 115 -3.90 -12.58 1.35
CA LEU A 115 -4.53 -13.35 2.42
C LEU A 115 -6.04 -13.18 2.31
N LEU A 116 -6.78 -14.27 2.20
CA LEU A 116 -8.23 -14.30 1.96
C LEU A 116 -8.96 -15.04 3.09
N GLN A 117 -10.22 -14.63 3.32
CA GLN A 117 -11.19 -15.38 4.12
C GLN A 117 -12.60 -15.25 3.50
N ASP A 118 -13.24 -16.39 3.24
CA ASP A 118 -14.50 -16.47 2.46
C ASP A 118 -14.40 -15.66 1.15
N GLU A 119 -13.36 -15.91 0.34
CA GLU A 119 -13.08 -15.21 -0.93
C GLU A 119 -12.89 -13.67 -0.81
N HIS A 120 -12.77 -13.12 0.40
CA HIS A 120 -12.58 -11.69 0.62
C HIS A 120 -11.19 -11.35 1.17
N PRO A 121 -10.47 -10.35 0.62
CA PRO A 121 -9.12 -9.98 1.06
C PRO A 121 -9.06 -9.49 2.50
N VAL A 122 -8.17 -10.08 3.29
CA VAL A 122 -7.79 -9.63 4.64
C VAL A 122 -6.55 -8.73 4.57
N ALA A 123 -5.59 -9.06 3.71
CA ALA A 123 -4.37 -8.28 3.54
C ALA A 123 -3.68 -8.58 2.20
N TYR A 124 -3.04 -7.56 1.63
CA TYR A 124 -2.09 -7.72 0.54
C TYR A 124 -0.66 -7.73 1.07
N PHE A 125 0.13 -8.62 0.48
CA PHE A 125 1.57 -8.69 0.66
C PHE A 125 2.24 -8.59 -0.70
N SER A 126 3.38 -7.94 -0.72
CA SER A 126 4.26 -7.91 -1.87
C SER A 126 5.67 -7.80 -1.34
N LYS A 127 6.63 -8.35 -2.05
CA LYS A 127 8.05 -8.20 -1.76
C LYS A 127 8.81 -8.12 -3.07
N ALA A 128 9.49 -7.01 -3.29
CA ALA A 128 10.43 -6.92 -4.39
C ALA A 128 11.61 -7.87 -4.15
N LEU A 129 11.98 -8.66 -5.15
CA LEU A 129 13.17 -9.50 -5.08
C LEU A 129 14.39 -8.62 -5.41
N GLY A 130 15.47 -8.78 -4.64
CA GLY A 130 16.74 -8.15 -4.99
C GLY A 130 17.39 -8.87 -6.18
N PRO A 131 18.37 -8.24 -6.87
CA PRO A 131 19.45 -9.03 -7.43
C PRO A 131 20.16 -9.84 -6.34
#